data_AF-A0A1G9CDK7-F1
#
_entry.id   AF-A0A1G9CDK7-F1
#
_cell.length_a   1.000
_cell.length_b   1.000
_cell.length_c   1.000
_cell.angle_alpha   90.00
_cell.angle_beta   90.00
_cell.angle_gamma   90.00
#
_symmetry.space_group_name_H-M   'P 1'
#
loop_
_entity.id
_entity.type
_entity.pdbx_description
1 polymer ?
#
loop_
_entity_poly.entity_id
_entity_poly.type
_entity_poly.pdbx_seq_one_letter_code
_entity_poly.pdbx_strand_id
1 'polypeptide(L)'
;MPRLSPITTILLRECAGTGLAVAAFTYSGWITTITIADQLTHLAEPERLQAGLHAFLSALNCLTWWTGVGGLRLVGWRPNWPIRIGLTLITLSAIKTIAMGVIAHYA
;
A
#
# COMPACT_ATOMS: atom_id res chain seq x y z
N MET A 1 34.75 14.88 -15.03
CA MET A 1 33.80 14.14 -14.18
C MET A 1 34.14 12.67 -14.26
N PRO A 2 34.41 11.98 -13.13
CA PRO A 2 34.69 10.55 -13.15
C PRO A 2 33.45 9.80 -13.65
N ARG A 3 33.58 8.98 -14.69
CA ARG A 3 32.50 8.11 -15.17
C ARG A 3 32.25 7.06 -14.10
N LEU A 4 31.07 7.08 -13.48
CA LEU A 4 30.61 6.01 -12.59
C LEU A 4 30.70 4.68 -13.35
N SER A 5 31.26 3.67 -12.69
CA SER A 5 31.37 2.35 -13.30
C SER A 5 29.96 1.76 -13.51
N PRO A 6 29.76 0.97 -14.57
CA PRO A 6 28.47 0.30 -14.81
C PRO A 6 28.08 -0.61 -13.64
N ILE A 7 29.05 -1.11 -12.87
CA ILE A 7 28.80 -1.98 -11.72
C ILE A 7 28.21 -1.19 -10.55
N THR A 8 28.76 -0.01 -10.23
CA THR A 8 28.25 0.80 -9.11
C THR A 8 26.85 1.33 -9.38
N THR A 9 26.52 1.62 -10.63
CA THR A 9 25.17 2.06 -11.03
C THR A 9 24.12 0.94 -10.95
N ILE A 10 24.49 -0.30 -11.30
CA ILE A 10 23.61 -1.47 -11.15
C ILE A 10 23.35 -1.77 -9.67
N LEU A 11 24.41 -1.79 -8.84
CA LEU A 11 24.30 -2.07 -7.41
C LEU A 11 23.46 -1.02 -6.68
N LEU A 12 23.63 0.27 -7.01
CA LEU A 12 22.78 1.35 -6.49
C LEU A 12 21.32 1.18 -6.87
N ARG A 13 21.05 0.78 -8.11
CA ARG A 13 19.69 0.55 -8.60
C ARG A 13 19.02 -0.63 -7.89
N GLU A 14 19.75 -1.72 -7.66
CA GLU A 14 19.24 -2.87 -6.92
C GLU A 14 18.99 -2.56 -5.45
N CYS A 15 19.93 -1.89 -4.77
CA CYS A 15 19.74 -1.47 -3.38
C CYS A 15 18.60 -0.46 -3.22
N ALA A 16 18.52 0.53 -4.11
CA ALA A 16 17.45 1.52 -4.07
C ALA A 16 16.09 0.88 -4.36
N GLY A 17 15.99 0.00 -5.35
CA GLY A 17 14.72 -0.64 -5.67
C GLY A 17 14.27 -1.65 -4.62
N THR A 18 15.19 -2.43 -4.02
CA THR A 18 14.86 -3.35 -2.92
C THR A 18 14.48 -2.59 -1.67
N GLY A 19 15.23 -1.55 -1.30
CA GLY A 19 14.91 -0.68 -0.17
C GLY A 19 13.55 -0.01 -0.34
N LEU A 20 13.27 0.54 -1.52
CA LEU A 20 11.97 1.15 -1.83
C LEU A 20 10.83 0.12 -1.75
N ALA A 21 11.03 -1.08 -2.30
CA ALA A 21 10.05 -2.15 -2.26
C ALA A 21 9.72 -2.56 -0.82
N VAL A 22 10.75 -2.86 -0.02
CA VAL A 22 10.57 -3.31 1.38
C VAL A 22 9.91 -2.23 2.21
N ALA A 23 10.40 -0.99 2.15
CA ALA A 23 9.84 0.10 2.93
C ALA A 23 8.37 0.35 2.57
N ALA A 24 8.05 0.40 1.29
CA ALA A 24 6.72 0.72 0.81
C ALA A 24 5.70 -0.39 1.10
N PHE A 25 6.08 -1.67 0.94
CA PHE A 25 5.20 -2.79 1.33
C PHE A 25 5.02 -2.88 2.84
N THR A 26 6.06 -2.62 3.63
CA THR A 26 5.95 -2.60 5.10
C THR A 26 4.98 -1.50 5.55
N TYR A 27 5.09 -0.30 4.95
CA TYR A 27 4.18 0.81 5.22
C TYR A 27 2.74 0.51 4.81
N SER A 28 2.56 -0.11 3.64
CA SER A 28 1.24 -0.56 3.17
C SER A 28 0.61 -1.59 4.11
N GLY A 29 1.40 -2.57 4.57
CA GLY A 29 0.97 -3.54 5.57
C GLY A 29 0.52 -2.87 6.87
N TRP A 30 1.34 -1.93 7.39
CA TRP A 30 1.06 -1.18 8.60
C TRP A 30 -0.25 -0.36 8.52
N ILE A 31 -0.43 0.39 7.42
CA ILE A 31 -1.65 1.16 7.17
C ILE A 31 -2.86 0.23 7.13
N THR A 32 -2.73 -0.90 6.44
CA THR A 32 -3.80 -1.91 6.34
C THR A 32 -4.19 -2.44 7.72
N THR A 33 -3.22 -2.79 8.57
CA THR A 33 -3.49 -3.27 9.93
C THR A 33 -4.18 -2.23 10.80
N ILE A 34 -3.75 -0.97 10.77
CA ILE A 34 -4.41 0.11 11.53
C ILE A 34 -5.84 0.30 11.05
N THR A 35 -6.05 0.32 9.74
CA THR A 35 -7.38 0.53 9.16
C THR A 35 -8.33 -0.61 9.54
N ILE A 36 -7.85 -1.86 9.53
CA ILE A 36 -8.65 -3.02 9.97
C ILE A 36 -8.92 -2.99 11.47
N ALA A 37 -7.91 -2.65 12.30
CA ALA A 37 -8.07 -2.57 13.74
C ALA A 37 -9.10 -1.50 14.14
N ASP A 38 -9.01 -0.31 13.52
CA ASP A 38 -9.94 0.80 13.73
C ASP A 38 -11.38 0.44 13.33
N GLN A 39 -11.55 -0.30 12.22
CA GLN A 39 -12.86 -0.84 11.83
C GLN A 39 -13.40 -1.84 12.86
N LEU A 40 -12.54 -2.73 13.35
CA LEU A 40 -12.94 -3.74 14.32
C LEU A 40 -13.38 -3.10 15.64
N THR A 41 -12.72 -2.03 16.07
CA THR A 41 -13.07 -1.31 17.31
C THR A 41 -14.37 -0.50 17.17
N HIS A 42 -14.72 -0.06 15.97
CA HIS A 42 -15.91 0.76 15.72
C HIS A 42 -17.09 -0.01 15.10
N LEU A 43 -17.04 -1.35 15.09
CA LEU A 43 -18.12 -2.22 14.61
C LEU A 43 -19.46 -2.00 15.33
N ALA A 44 -19.42 -1.59 16.60
CA ALA A 44 -20.61 -1.36 17.43
C ALA A 44 -21.18 0.06 17.32
N GLU A 45 -20.39 1.02 16.84
CA GLU A 45 -20.76 2.45 16.71
C GLU A 45 -20.27 3.00 15.35
N PRO A 46 -20.92 2.62 14.23
CA PRO A 46 -20.47 2.99 12.89
C PRO A 46 -20.50 4.50 12.62
N GLU A 47 -21.27 5.29 13.38
CA GLU A 47 -21.29 6.76 13.28
C GLU A 47 -19.98 7.42 13.75
N ARG A 48 -19.18 6.72 14.57
CA ARG A 48 -17.83 7.18 14.95
C ARG A 48 -16.76 6.85 13.92
N LEU A 49 -17.10 6.10 12.86
CA LEU A 49 -16.17 5.76 11.82
C LEU A 49 -15.80 7.04 11.05
N GLN A 50 -14.58 7.53 11.27
CA GLN A 50 -14.12 8.80 10.71
C GLN A 50 -13.80 8.59 9.22
N ALA A 51 -14.83 8.68 8.37
CA ALA A 51 -14.78 8.36 6.94
C ALA A 51 -13.64 9.09 6.20
N GLY A 52 -13.35 10.34 6.58
CA GLY A 52 -12.23 11.11 6.03
C GLY A 52 -10.84 10.52 6.34
N LEU A 53 -10.63 10.03 7.57
CA LEU A 53 -9.38 9.38 7.97
C LEU A 53 -9.20 8.06 7.21
N HIS A 54 -10.28 7.29 7.10
CA HIS A 54 -10.30 6.03 6.35
C HIS A 54 -10.02 6.21 4.86
N ALA A 55 -10.61 7.23 4.23
CA ALA A 55 -10.33 7.58 2.84
C ALA A 55 -8.86 8.00 2.64
N PHE A 56 -8.32 8.81 3.55
CA PHE A 56 -6.92 9.22 3.52
C PHE A 56 -5.96 8.04 3.68
N LEU A 57 -6.20 7.16 4.66
CA LEU A 57 -5.41 5.95 4.87
C LEU A 57 -5.50 5.00 3.67
N SER A 58 -6.68 4.88 3.04
CA SER A 58 -6.84 4.08 1.82
C SER A 58 -6.02 4.63 0.64
N ALA A 59 -6.04 5.95 0.43
CA ALA A 59 -5.23 6.61 -0.60
C ALA A 59 -3.72 6.44 -0.34
N LEU A 60 -3.28 6.61 0.90
CA LEU A 60 -1.89 6.35 1.33
C LEU A 60 -1.48 4.90 1.10
N ASN A 61 -2.36 3.96 1.42
CA ASN A 61 -2.12 2.53 1.21
C ASN A 61 -1.93 2.21 -0.28
N CYS A 62 -2.78 2.80 -1.14
CA CYS A 62 -2.65 2.67 -2.59
C CYS A 62 -1.33 3.26 -3.09
N LEU A 63 -0.95 4.46 -2.63
CA LEU A 63 0.29 5.13 -3.03
C LEU A 63 1.53 4.33 -2.63
N THR A 64 1.57 3.87 -1.37
CA THR A 64 2.66 3.04 -0.81
C THR A 64 2.77 1.69 -1.53
N TRP A 65 1.63 1.09 -1.88
CA TRP A 65 1.63 -0.12 -2.67
C TRP A 65 2.26 0.07 -4.06
N TRP A 66 1.85 1.11 -4.79
CA TRP A 66 2.41 1.40 -6.12
C TRP A 66 3.88 1.79 -6.08
N THR A 67 4.34 2.48 -5.02
CA THR A 67 5.77 2.73 -4.82
C THR A 67 6.55 1.45 -4.57
N GLY A 68 5.99 0.48 -3.84
CA GLY A 68 6.60 -0.84 -3.67
C GLY A 68 6.75 -1.62 -4.98
N VAL A 69 5.71 -1.58 -5.82
CA VAL A 69 5.74 -2.14 -7.18
C VAL A 69 6.79 -1.43 -8.05
N GLY A 70 6.91 -0.10 -7.93
CA GLY A 70 7.96 0.68 -8.57
C GLY A 70 9.36 0.23 -8.18
N GLY A 71 9.58 -0.04 -6.89
CA GLY A 71 10.86 -0.58 -6.37
C GLY A 71 11.22 -1.95 -6.95
N LEU A 72 10.23 -2.85 -7.07
CA LEU A 72 10.43 -4.15 -7.69
C LEU A 72 10.76 -4.06 -9.19
N ARG A 73 10.12 -3.12 -9.90
CA ARG A 73 10.46 -2.83 -11.31
C ARG A 73 11.85 -2.23 -11.46
N LEU A 74 12.28 -1.40 -10.50
CA LEU A 74 13.63 -0.83 -10.49
C LEU A 74 14.68 -1.94 -10.38
N VAL A 75 14.45 -2.98 -9.57
CA VAL A 75 15.36 -4.15 -9.46
C VAL A 75 15.21 -5.13 -10.62
N GLY A 76 14.22 -4.95 -11.50
CA GLY A 76 13.95 -5.87 -12.61
C GLY A 76 13.30 -7.19 -12.16
N TRP A 77 12.79 -7.26 -10.93
CA TRP A 77 12.06 -8.42 -10.44
C TRP A 77 10.69 -8.53 -11.11
N ARG A 78 10.37 -9.73 -11.59
CA ARG A 78 9.05 -9.97 -12.16
C ARG A 78 8.00 -10.04 -11.04
N PRO A 79 6.88 -9.32 -11.20
CA PRO A 79 5.80 -9.29 -10.21
C PRO A 79 4.97 -10.57 -10.29
N ASN A 80 5.47 -11.69 -9.77
CA ASN A 80 4.87 -12.99 -10.06
C ASN A 80 3.72 -13.38 -9.12
N TRP A 81 3.84 -13.18 -7.80
CA TRP A 81 2.85 -13.70 -6.84
C TRP A 81 2.52 -12.79 -5.65
N PRO A 82 3.49 -12.26 -4.87
CA PRO A 82 3.18 -11.44 -3.69
C PRO A 82 2.53 -10.10 -4.06
N ILE A 83 2.84 -9.54 -5.24
CA ILE A 83 2.13 -8.36 -5.76
C ILE A 83 0.67 -8.70 -6.06
N ARG A 84 0.35 -9.86 -6.63
CA ARG A 84 -1.06 -10.16 -6.92
C ARG A 84 -1.88 -10.22 -5.65
N ILE A 85 -1.36 -10.88 -4.61
CA ILE A 85 -2.07 -11.05 -3.34
C ILE A 85 -2.30 -9.71 -2.64
N GLY A 86 -1.28 -8.86 -2.54
CA GLY A 86 -1.48 -7.56 -1.90
C GLY A 86 -2.36 -6.61 -2.71
N LEU A 87 -2.36 -6.72 -4.05
CA LEU A 87 -3.31 -5.98 -4.90
C LEU A 87 -4.74 -6.46 -4.68
N THR A 88 -4.96 -7.78 -4.52
CA THR A 88 -6.26 -8.34 -4.13
C THR A 88 -6.72 -7.85 -2.76
N LEU A 89 -5.83 -7.82 -1.77
CA LEU A 89 -6.12 -7.32 -0.41
C LEU A 89 -6.48 -5.84 -0.40
N ILE A 90 -5.77 -5.01 -1.16
CA ILE A 90 -6.09 -3.58 -1.31
C ILE A 90 -7.43 -3.39 -2.01
N THR A 91 -7.70 -4.19 -3.05
CA THR A 91 -8.97 -4.13 -3.77
C THR A 91 -10.14 -4.54 -2.87
N LEU A 92 -9.98 -5.59 -2.05
CA LEU A 92 -10.96 -5.99 -1.05
C LEU A 92 -11.18 -4.90 0.00
N SER A 93 -10.11 -4.26 0.47
CA SER A 93 -10.18 -3.14 1.41
C SER A 93 -10.94 -1.94 0.81
N ALA A 94 -10.66 -1.60 -0.46
CA ALA A 94 -11.32 -0.52 -1.18
C ALA A 94 -12.82 -0.81 -1.44
N ILE A 95 -13.17 -2.04 -1.82
CA ILE A 95 -14.57 -2.44 -1.99
C ILE A 95 -15.32 -2.31 -0.65
N LYS A 96 -14.68 -2.71 0.46
CA LYS A 96 -15.28 -2.63 1.80
C LYS A 96 -15.50 -1.18 2.24
N THR A 97 -14.55 -0.28 1.98
CA THR A 97 -14.72 1.15 2.31
C THR A 97 -15.79 1.82 1.45
N ILE A 98 -15.88 1.49 0.15
CA ILE A 98 -16.96 1.96 -0.72
C ILE A 98 -18.32 1.46 -0.20
N ALA A 99 -18.43 0.19 0.16
CA ALA A 99 -19.66 -0.37 0.71
C ALA A 99 -20.07 0.34 2.00
N MET A 100 -19.14 0.59 2.93
CA MET A 100 -19.45 1.33 4.16
C MET A 100 -19.84 2.79 3.89
N GLY A 101 -19.18 3.46 2.94
CA GLY A 101 -19.54 4.81 2.53
C GLY A 101 -20.93 4.90 1.90
N VAL A 102 -21.30 3.91 1.09
CA VAL A 102 -22.66 3.80 0.51
C VAL A 102 -23.67 3.55 1.63
N ILE A 103 -23.43 2.59 2.51
CA ILE A 103 -24.35 2.29 3.62
C ILE A 103 -24.55 3.52 4.52
N ALA A 104 -23.48 4.25 4.87
CA ALA A 104 -23.57 5.47 5.68
C ALA A 104 -24.29 6.63 4.97
N HIS A 105 -24.31 6.68 3.64
CA HIS A 105 -25.03 7.72 2.88
C HIS A 105 -26.52 7.39 2.70
N TYR A 106 -26.91 6.11 2.78
CA TYR A 106 -28.29 5.65 2.58
C TYR A 106 -28.99 5.17 3.86
N ALA A 107 -28.29 5.11 5.00
CA ALA A 107 -28.85 4.90 6.33
C ALA A 107 -29.30 6.23 6.95
#